data_AF-A0A8S2FJM0-F1
#
_entry.id   AF-A0A8S2FJM0-F1
#
_cell.length_a   1.000
_cell.length_b   1.000
_cell.length_c   1.000
_cell.angle_alpha   90.00
_cell.angle_beta   90.00
_cell.angle_gamma   90.00
#
_symmetry.space_group_name_H-M   'P 1'
#
loop_
_entity.id
_entity.type
_entity.pdbx_description
1 polymer ?
#
loop_
_entity_poly.entity_id
_entity_poly.type
_entity_poly.pdbx_seq_one_letter_code
_entity_poly.pdbx_strand_id
1 'polypeptide(L)'
;MNSAALSLAASMFDSAMDNEHNLPDTDSELYILGIKYTTPNDTYAISDDVLSRYWFTYRTNFTPIGGPNGPTRDTGWGCMMRCGQMMLAEAYLRFFLPAGRYFRWHPNLTDKAYWEILNMFIDRRHSSYSIHQIAQMGASEGKDIGHWFGPNTIAQVLK
;
A
#
# COMPACT_ATOMS: atom_id res chain seq x y z
N MET A 1 -17.17 -2.48 -10.51
CA MET A 1 -15.78 -2.50 -9.98
C MET A 1 -14.86 -1.85 -11.01
N ASN A 2 -14.00 -0.91 -10.60
CA ASN A 2 -13.22 -0.10 -11.54
C ASN A 2 -11.92 -0.83 -11.96
N SER A 3 -11.57 -0.80 -13.24
CA SER A 3 -10.42 -1.52 -13.84
C SER A 3 -9.08 -1.29 -13.13
N ALA A 4 -8.87 -0.11 -12.54
CA ALA A 4 -7.64 0.23 -11.81
C ALA A 4 -7.43 -0.57 -10.51
N ALA A 5 -8.51 -0.88 -9.79
CA ALA A 5 -8.41 -1.65 -8.53
C ALA A 5 -8.04 -3.12 -8.79
N LEU A 6 -8.55 -3.68 -9.89
CA LEU A 6 -8.20 -5.02 -10.37
C LEU A 6 -6.74 -5.09 -10.83
N SER A 7 -6.24 -4.06 -11.50
CA SER A 7 -4.83 -4.00 -11.95
C SER A 7 -3.83 -3.94 -10.79
N LEU A 8 -4.16 -3.25 -9.69
CA LEU A 8 -3.33 -3.23 -8.48
C LEU A 8 -3.28 -4.60 -7.81
N ALA A 9 -4.44 -5.25 -7.62
CA ALA A 9 -4.53 -6.57 -7.03
C ALA A 9 -3.82 -7.65 -7.89
N ALA A 10 -3.91 -7.56 -9.22
CA ALA A 10 -3.20 -8.47 -10.13
C ALA A 10 -1.67 -8.32 -10.02
N SER A 11 -1.15 -7.08 -9.96
CA SER A 11 0.29 -6.85 -9.83
C SER A 11 0.88 -7.34 -8.49
N MET A 12 0.05 -7.39 -7.44
CA MET A 12 0.44 -7.97 -6.15
C MET A 12 0.62 -9.49 -6.25
N PHE A 13 -0.30 -10.16 -6.96
CA PHE A 13 -0.30 -11.60 -7.13
C PHE A 13 0.90 -12.08 -7.97
N ASP A 14 1.18 -11.41 -9.09
CA ASP A 14 2.28 -11.77 -9.99
C ASP A 14 3.66 -11.65 -9.31
N SER A 15 3.89 -10.62 -8.49
CA SER A 15 5.19 -10.40 -7.83
C SER A 15 5.48 -11.40 -6.70
N ALA A 16 4.47 -12.07 -6.15
CA ALA A 16 4.65 -13.00 -5.05
C ALA A 16 4.77 -14.45 -5.51
N MET A 17 4.12 -14.81 -6.63
CA MET A 17 4.28 -16.13 -7.26
C MET A 17 5.73 -16.37 -7.70
N ASP A 18 6.47 -15.33 -8.10
CA ASP A 18 7.89 -15.44 -8.49
C ASP A 18 8.86 -15.61 -7.31
N ASN A 19 8.41 -15.48 -6.05
CA ASN A 19 9.29 -15.32 -4.88
C ASN A 19 9.20 -16.41 -3.79
N GLU A 20 8.43 -17.49 -3.98
CA GLU A 20 8.40 -18.62 -3.03
C GLU A 20 9.78 -19.23 -2.76
N HIS A 21 10.76 -19.00 -3.65
CA HIS A 21 12.12 -19.52 -3.55
C HIS A 21 13.12 -18.69 -2.72
N ASN A 22 12.71 -17.57 -2.09
CA ASN A 22 13.64 -16.64 -1.42
C ASN A 22 13.51 -16.57 0.12
N LEU A 23 12.69 -17.41 0.74
CA LEU A 23 12.65 -17.48 2.21
C LEU A 23 13.85 -18.26 2.75
N PRO A 24 14.48 -17.81 3.86
CA PRO A 24 15.61 -18.51 4.44
C PRO A 24 15.16 -19.90 4.94
N ASP A 25 15.91 -20.93 4.54
CA ASP A 25 15.69 -22.31 5.01
C ASP A 25 16.36 -22.49 6.38
N THR A 26 15.79 -21.86 7.40
CA THR A 26 16.29 -21.86 8.78
C THR A 26 15.14 -22.01 9.77
N ASP A 27 15.34 -22.74 10.88
CA ASP A 27 14.41 -22.84 12.02
C ASP A 27 14.26 -21.52 12.82
N SER A 28 14.60 -20.38 12.21
CA SER A 28 14.52 -19.06 12.83
C SER A 28 13.07 -18.58 12.93
N GLU A 29 12.75 -17.91 14.02
CA GLU A 29 11.49 -17.21 14.15
C GLU A 29 11.42 -16.02 13.18
N LEU A 30 10.34 -15.95 12.42
CA LEU A 30 10.06 -14.83 11.52
C LEU A 30 8.81 -14.11 12.03
N TYR A 31 8.87 -12.78 12.12
CA TYR A 31 7.75 -11.97 12.56
C TYR A 31 7.25 -11.07 11.44
N ILE A 32 5.98 -11.20 11.09
CA ILE A 32 5.30 -10.26 10.20
C ILE A 32 4.31 -9.53 11.07
N LEU A 33 4.51 -8.22 11.25
CA LEU A 33 3.48 -7.35 11.83
C LEU A 33 2.86 -7.87 13.15
N GLY A 34 3.68 -8.48 14.01
CA GLY A 34 3.29 -9.03 15.31
C GLY A 34 2.86 -10.51 15.32
N ILE A 35 2.83 -11.21 14.18
CA ILE A 35 2.57 -12.65 14.09
C ILE A 35 3.87 -13.38 13.85
N LYS A 36 4.09 -14.44 14.64
CA LYS A 36 5.25 -15.33 14.55
C LYS A 36 4.97 -16.45 13.54
N TYR A 37 5.99 -16.75 12.74
CA TYR A 37 6.07 -17.84 11.77
C TYR A 37 7.41 -18.57 11.94
N THR A 38 7.49 -19.77 11.36
CA THR A 38 8.67 -20.62 11.32
C THR A 38 8.88 -21.16 9.91
N THR A 39 10.06 -20.94 9.36
CA THR A 39 10.49 -21.56 8.09
C THR A 39 11.11 -22.93 8.36
N PRO A 40 10.93 -23.93 7.48
CA PRO A 40 10.18 -23.89 6.22
C PRO A 40 8.66 -24.15 6.36
N ASN A 41 8.18 -24.53 7.56
CA ASN A 41 6.82 -25.02 7.78
C ASN A 41 5.71 -24.02 7.40
N ASP A 42 5.96 -22.73 7.58
CA ASP A 42 4.95 -21.68 7.38
C ASP A 42 5.07 -20.93 6.06
N THR A 43 5.84 -21.42 5.08
CA THR A 43 6.12 -20.72 3.80
C THR A 43 4.84 -20.22 3.10
N TYR A 44 3.82 -21.07 3.00
CA TYR A 44 2.53 -20.67 2.41
C TYR A 44 1.81 -19.60 3.27
N ALA A 45 1.79 -19.77 4.59
CA ALA A 45 1.13 -18.84 5.50
C ALA A 45 1.84 -17.47 5.53
N ILE A 46 3.17 -17.45 5.35
CA ILE A 46 3.99 -16.25 5.17
C ILE A 46 3.59 -15.54 3.87
N SER A 47 3.58 -16.27 2.75
CA SER A 47 3.22 -15.71 1.44
C SER A 47 1.79 -15.13 1.46
N ASP A 48 0.83 -15.90 1.96
CA ASP A 48 -0.56 -15.50 2.11
C ASP A 48 -0.71 -14.25 3.01
N ASP A 49 0.04 -14.16 4.11
CA ASP A 49 0.01 -12.99 4.99
C ASP A 49 0.57 -11.72 4.32
N VAL A 50 1.70 -11.83 3.64
CA VAL A 50 2.34 -10.72 2.91
C VAL A 50 1.45 -10.25 1.76
N LEU A 51 0.93 -11.17 0.97
CA LEU A 51 0.06 -10.90 -0.18
C LEU A 51 -1.27 -10.26 0.21
N SER A 52 -1.69 -10.48 1.45
CA SER A 52 -2.91 -9.91 2.01
C SER A 52 -2.76 -8.47 2.49
N ARG A 53 -1.58 -7.86 2.37
CA ARG A 53 -1.32 -6.47 2.76
C ARG A 53 -1.51 -5.54 1.57
N TYR A 54 -2.11 -4.38 1.81
CA TYR A 54 -2.19 -3.35 0.77
C TYR A 54 -0.79 -2.95 0.34
N TRP A 55 -0.51 -3.10 -0.95
CA TRP A 55 0.76 -2.72 -1.55
C TRP A 55 0.57 -1.54 -2.49
N PHE A 56 1.26 -0.44 -2.21
CA PHE A 56 1.23 0.75 -3.06
C PHE A 56 2.62 0.97 -3.64
N THR A 57 2.67 1.08 -4.95
CA THR A 57 3.90 1.24 -5.74
C THR A 57 3.87 2.55 -6.50
N TYR A 58 4.99 2.89 -7.15
CA TYR A 58 5.00 3.98 -8.11
C TYR A 58 3.95 3.76 -9.20
N ARG A 59 3.32 4.85 -9.62
CA ARG A 59 2.36 4.90 -10.71
C ARG A 59 2.75 5.99 -11.70
N THR A 60 2.23 5.80 -12.91
CA THR A 60 2.40 6.70 -14.03
C THR A 60 1.04 6.94 -14.66
N ASN A 61 0.92 7.98 -15.49
CA ASN A 61 -0.29 8.32 -16.23
C ASN A 61 -1.51 8.63 -15.34
N PHE A 62 -1.31 9.01 -14.08
CA PHE A 62 -2.38 9.58 -13.28
C PHE A 62 -2.61 11.06 -13.67
N THR A 63 -3.77 11.61 -13.31
CA THR A 63 -4.10 13.02 -13.58
C THR A 63 -3.01 13.94 -13.01
N PRO A 64 -2.52 14.96 -13.74
CA PRO A 64 -1.46 15.85 -13.26
C PRO A 64 -1.70 16.40 -11.84
N ILE A 65 -0.68 16.43 -10.97
CA ILE A 65 -0.80 16.95 -9.59
C ILE A 65 -0.52 18.45 -9.56
N GLY A 66 -1.43 19.27 -9.02
CA GLY A 66 -1.20 20.71 -8.83
C GLY A 66 -1.45 21.58 -10.07
N GLY A 67 -1.99 21.01 -11.15
CA GLY A 67 -2.37 21.75 -12.36
C GLY A 67 -1.97 21.01 -13.65
N PRO A 68 -2.28 21.55 -14.84
CA PRO A 68 -2.03 20.87 -16.12
C PRO A 68 -0.56 20.49 -16.36
N ASN A 69 0.38 21.27 -15.83
CA ASN A 69 1.82 21.06 -15.97
C ASN A 69 2.44 20.25 -14.82
N GLY A 70 1.61 19.72 -13.92
CA GLY A 70 2.04 18.94 -12.77
C GLY A 70 2.58 17.56 -13.13
N PRO A 71 3.29 16.89 -12.20
CA PRO A 71 3.71 15.50 -12.40
C PRO A 71 2.52 14.56 -12.63
N THR A 72 2.70 13.61 -13.55
CA THR A 72 1.77 12.49 -13.85
C THR A 72 2.34 11.13 -13.44
N ARG A 73 3.49 11.15 -12.75
CA ARG A 73 4.18 9.99 -12.20
C ARG A 73 4.86 10.35 -10.89
N ASP A 74 4.95 9.39 -10.00
CA ASP A 74 5.66 9.54 -8.72
C ASP A 74 6.99 8.77 -8.64
N THR A 75 7.37 8.11 -9.73
CA THR A 75 8.69 7.48 -9.87
C THR A 75 9.81 8.49 -9.59
N GLY A 76 10.70 8.12 -8.66
CA GLY A 76 11.85 8.94 -8.28
C GLY A 76 11.61 9.88 -7.10
N TRP A 77 10.36 10.05 -6.64
CA TRP A 77 10.07 10.95 -5.50
C TRP A 77 8.97 10.50 -4.54
N GLY A 78 8.07 9.62 -4.96
CA GLY A 78 6.90 9.21 -4.18
C GLY A 78 7.10 8.09 -3.17
N CYS A 79 8.29 7.49 -3.05
CA CYS A 79 8.48 6.24 -2.28
C CYS A 79 8.00 6.36 -0.83
N MET A 80 8.40 7.41 -0.11
CA MET A 80 7.99 7.60 1.28
C MET A 80 6.49 7.86 1.40
N MET A 81 5.88 8.50 0.39
CA MET A 81 4.42 8.67 0.34
C MET A 81 3.72 7.32 0.20
N ARG A 82 4.22 6.44 -0.70
CA ARG A 82 3.71 5.08 -0.86
C ARG A 82 3.89 4.24 0.40
N CYS A 83 5.02 4.36 1.10
CA CYS A 83 5.22 3.75 2.42
C CYS A 83 4.19 4.25 3.44
N GLY A 84 3.91 5.55 3.49
CA GLY A 84 2.87 6.11 4.34
C GLY A 84 1.47 5.58 4.00
N GLN A 85 1.14 5.47 2.71
CA GLN A 85 -0.11 4.86 2.26
C GLN A 85 -0.23 3.41 2.76
N MET A 86 0.83 2.59 2.65
CA MET A 86 0.82 1.20 3.09
C MET A 86 0.62 1.08 4.61
N MET A 87 1.35 1.90 5.39
CA MET A 87 1.23 1.92 6.85
C MET A 87 -0.17 2.35 7.30
N LEU A 88 -0.75 3.37 6.67
CA LEU A 88 -2.09 3.85 7.02
C LEU A 88 -3.18 2.85 6.59
N ALA A 89 -3.06 2.28 5.39
CA ALA A 89 -4.01 1.27 4.91
C ALA A 89 -4.00 0.02 5.79
N GLU A 90 -2.84 -0.40 6.30
CA GLU A 90 -2.73 -1.49 7.28
C GLU A 90 -3.42 -1.12 8.61
N ALA A 91 -3.30 0.13 9.08
CA ALA A 91 -4.03 0.58 10.27
C ALA A 91 -5.55 0.54 10.05
N TYR A 92 -6.02 1.01 8.89
CA TYR A 92 -7.43 0.96 8.51
C TYR A 92 -7.93 -0.49 8.39
N LEU A 93 -7.17 -1.37 7.76
CA LEU A 93 -7.47 -2.80 7.65
C LEU A 93 -7.73 -3.41 9.02
N ARG A 94 -6.83 -3.14 9.99
CA ARG A 94 -6.96 -3.68 11.35
C ARG A 94 -8.16 -3.14 12.11
N PHE A 95 -8.54 -1.89 11.85
CA PHE A 95 -9.59 -1.21 12.60
C PHE A 95 -10.98 -1.46 12.01
N PHE A 96 -11.09 -1.56 10.68
CA PHE A 96 -12.38 -1.58 9.98
C PHE A 96 -12.77 -2.95 9.41
N LEU A 97 -11.83 -3.88 9.20
CA LEU A 97 -12.20 -5.25 8.80
C LEU A 97 -12.49 -6.13 10.03
N PRO A 98 -13.54 -6.97 10.02
CA PRO A 98 -13.86 -7.84 11.14
C PRO A 98 -12.72 -8.78 11.56
N ALA A 99 -11.95 -9.27 10.59
CA ALA A 99 -10.79 -10.14 10.86
C ALA A 99 -9.55 -9.37 11.35
N GLY A 100 -9.54 -8.04 11.22
CA GLY A 100 -8.43 -7.18 11.58
C GLY A 100 -7.09 -7.69 11.05
N ARG A 101 -6.08 -7.81 11.92
CA ARG A 101 -4.74 -8.32 11.59
C ARG A 101 -4.75 -9.71 10.95
N TYR A 102 -5.73 -10.55 11.24
CA TYR A 102 -5.84 -11.91 10.72
C TYR A 102 -6.51 -11.98 9.35
N PHE A 103 -6.92 -10.84 8.78
CA PHE A 103 -7.46 -10.78 7.43
C PHE A 103 -6.52 -11.44 6.41
N ARG A 104 -7.12 -12.17 5.45
CA ARG A 104 -6.45 -12.71 4.28
C ARG A 104 -7.21 -12.34 3.01
N TRP A 105 -6.48 -11.85 2.02
CA TRP A 105 -7.03 -11.47 0.73
C TRP A 105 -7.26 -12.72 -0.12
N HIS A 106 -8.34 -12.71 -0.90
CA HIS A 106 -8.57 -13.72 -1.92
C HIS A 106 -9.31 -13.08 -3.12
N PRO A 107 -9.18 -13.64 -4.34
CA PRO A 107 -9.76 -13.04 -5.54
C PRO A 107 -11.28 -12.82 -5.50
N ASN A 108 -12.00 -13.65 -4.73
CA ASN A 108 -13.46 -13.62 -4.61
C ASN A 108 -13.96 -12.80 -3.41
N LEU A 109 -13.15 -11.87 -2.88
CA LEU A 109 -13.49 -11.08 -1.71
C LEU A 109 -14.69 -10.16 -1.97
N THR A 110 -15.74 -10.31 -1.16
CA THR A 110 -16.96 -9.51 -1.23
C THR A 110 -17.05 -8.45 -0.13
N ASP A 111 -16.08 -8.40 0.79
CA ASP A 111 -16.05 -7.44 1.89
C ASP A 111 -15.98 -6.01 1.34
N LYS A 112 -17.05 -5.25 1.54
CA LYS A 112 -17.19 -3.88 1.07
C LYS A 112 -16.18 -2.95 1.74
N ALA A 113 -15.87 -3.16 3.01
CA ALA A 113 -14.96 -2.31 3.76
C ALA A 113 -13.54 -2.38 3.18
N TYR A 114 -13.09 -3.55 2.71
CA TYR A 114 -11.80 -3.70 2.01
C TYR A 114 -11.73 -2.78 0.78
N TRP A 115 -12.79 -2.78 -0.03
CA TRP A 115 -12.83 -1.96 -1.25
C TRP A 115 -12.98 -0.47 -0.93
N GLU A 116 -13.71 -0.11 0.14
CA GLU A 116 -13.82 1.27 0.62
C GLU A 116 -12.47 1.81 1.09
N ILE A 117 -11.73 1.04 1.89
CA ILE A 117 -10.36 1.38 2.30
C ILE A 117 -9.48 1.57 1.06
N LEU A 118 -9.47 0.60 0.13
CA LEU A 118 -8.65 0.70 -1.08
C LEU A 118 -8.97 1.97 -1.90
N ASN A 119 -10.25 2.30 -2.03
CA ASN A 119 -10.70 3.48 -2.78
C ASN A 119 -10.14 4.79 -2.21
N MET A 120 -9.80 4.84 -0.92
CA MET A 120 -9.20 6.03 -0.31
C MET A 120 -7.78 6.32 -0.80
N PHE A 121 -7.06 5.32 -1.32
CA PHE A 121 -5.65 5.43 -1.74
C PHE A 121 -5.44 5.47 -3.25
N ILE A 122 -6.49 5.25 -4.04
CA ILE A 122 -6.40 5.29 -5.51
C ILE A 122 -5.91 6.66 -5.99
N ASP A 123 -5.01 6.70 -6.98
CA ASP A 123 -4.40 7.90 -7.53
C ASP A 123 -5.38 8.77 -8.35
N ARG A 124 -6.37 9.32 -7.65
CA ARG A 124 -7.36 10.27 -8.12
C ARG A 124 -7.47 11.38 -7.10
N ARG A 125 -7.67 12.60 -7.58
CA ARG A 125 -7.77 13.80 -6.74
C ARG A 125 -8.86 13.73 -5.65
N HIS A 126 -9.90 12.91 -5.83
CA HIS A 126 -10.98 12.78 -4.87
C HIS A 126 -10.76 11.70 -3.80
N SER A 127 -9.72 10.87 -3.93
CA SER A 127 -9.40 9.87 -2.89
C SER A 127 -8.58 10.54 -1.79
N SER A 128 -9.03 10.41 -0.54
CA SER A 128 -8.51 11.15 0.62
C SER A 128 -7.00 11.00 0.83
N TYR A 129 -6.46 9.82 0.56
CA TYR A 129 -5.05 9.48 0.74
C TYR A 129 -4.39 9.11 -0.59
N SER A 130 -4.87 9.66 -1.70
CA SER A 130 -4.19 9.57 -2.99
C SER A 130 -2.82 10.26 -2.97
N ILE A 131 -1.95 9.90 -3.91
CA ILE A 131 -0.70 10.62 -4.14
C ILE A 131 -0.92 12.12 -4.40
N HIS A 132 -2.07 12.48 -5.00
CA HIS A 132 -2.45 13.88 -5.24
C HIS A 132 -2.64 14.63 -3.94
N GLN A 133 -3.44 14.09 -3.02
CA GLN A 133 -3.75 14.74 -1.75
C GLN A 133 -2.52 14.81 -0.86
N ILE A 134 -1.74 13.72 -0.78
CA ILE A 134 -0.50 13.68 0.02
C ILE A 134 0.53 14.70 -0.50
N ALA A 135 0.78 14.73 -1.82
CA ALA A 135 1.76 15.65 -2.39
C ALA A 135 1.32 17.13 -2.27
N GLN A 136 0.02 17.42 -2.40
CA GLN A 136 -0.50 18.77 -2.21
C GLN A 136 -0.45 19.21 -0.74
N MET A 137 -0.84 18.34 0.19
CA MET A 137 -0.80 18.61 1.62
C MET A 137 0.63 18.81 2.13
N GLY A 138 1.63 18.21 1.47
CA GLY A 138 3.06 18.45 1.72
C GLY A 138 3.46 19.92 1.78
N ALA A 139 2.77 20.81 1.06
CA ALA A 139 3.04 22.24 1.11
C ALA A 139 2.88 22.83 2.51
N SER A 140 1.95 22.31 3.33
CA SER A 140 1.78 22.71 4.73
C SER A 140 2.99 22.36 5.61
N GLU A 141 3.77 21.36 5.20
CA GLU A 141 5.02 20.92 5.84
C GLU A 141 6.28 21.46 5.12
N GLY A 142 6.12 22.47 4.25
CA GLY A 142 7.22 23.07 3.49
C GLY A 142 7.81 22.15 2.42
N LYS A 143 7.02 21.22 1.88
CA LYS A 143 7.41 20.33 0.78
C LYS A 143 6.62 20.62 -0.49
N ASP A 144 7.31 21.15 -1.49
CA ASP A 144 6.73 21.26 -2.83
C ASP A 144 6.44 19.89 -3.46
N ILE A 145 5.49 19.89 -4.40
CA ILE A 145 5.15 18.70 -5.20
C ILE A 145 6.41 18.21 -5.93
N GLY A 146 6.71 16.92 -5.81
CA GLY A 146 7.92 16.32 -6.39
C GLY A 146 9.09 16.18 -5.41
N HIS A 147 9.03 16.78 -4.22
CA HIS A 147 10.06 16.59 -3.20
C HIS A 147 9.89 15.29 -2.42
N TRP A 148 11.03 14.71 -2.02
CA TRP A 148 11.07 13.58 -1.11
C TRP A 148 10.59 13.96 0.29
N PHE A 149 9.80 13.06 0.89
CA PHE A 149 9.41 13.15 2.28
C PHE A 149 10.31 12.28 3.16
N GLY A 150 10.53 12.73 4.40
CA GLY A 150 11.02 11.87 5.46
C GLY A 150 9.87 11.23 6.24
N PRO A 151 10.14 10.24 7.11
CA PRO A 151 9.11 9.56 7.89
C PRO A 151 8.21 10.49 8.72
N ASN A 152 8.78 11.51 9.36
CA ASN A 152 8.00 12.48 10.13
C ASN A 152 7.05 13.30 9.25
N THR A 153 7.54 13.79 8.10
CA THR A 153 6.74 14.61 7.19
C THR A 153 5.54 13.84 6.65
N ILE A 154 5.71 12.58 6.22
CA ILE A 154 4.57 11.79 5.76
C ILE A 154 3.59 11.52 6.91
N ALA A 155 4.06 11.32 8.14
CA ALA A 155 3.20 11.13 9.29
C ALA A 155 2.36 12.38 9.61
N GLN A 156 2.93 13.59 9.53
CA GLN A 156 2.18 14.84 9.72
C GLN A 156 1.17 15.07 8.60
N VAL A 157 1.53 14.76 7.34
CA VAL A 157 0.62 14.90 6.19
C VAL A 157 -0.59 13.96 6.28
N LEU A 158 -0.44 12.80 6.91
CA LEU A 158 -1.52 11.82 7.08
C LEU A 158 -2.40 12.05 8.32
N LYS A 159 -2.00 12.95 9.22
CA LYS A 159 -2.70 13.29 10.46
C LYS A 159 -3.94 14.14 10.20
#